data_AF-A0A935Y762-F1
#
_entry.id   AF-A0A935Y762-F1
#
_cell.length_a   1.000
_cell.length_b   1.000
_cell.length_c   1.000
_cell.angle_alpha   90.00
_cell.angle_beta   90.00
_cell.angle_gamma   90.00
#
_symmetry.space_group_name_H-M   'P 1'
#
loop_
_entity.id
_entity.type
_entity.pdbx_description
1 polymer ?
#
loop_
_entity_poly.entity_id
_entity_poly.type
_entity_poly.pdbx_seq_one_letter_code
_entity_poly.pdbx_strand_id
1 'polypeptide(L)'
;MSNLLIPNSESVLKNIFSLILLVSFVQGNAQSYRQYQEIIAEAFDKQDYYSALVYCESALQYGKDVDSLHYLAGEAALAINAYPKAELHFKMVANSNYSEAVPQVNYFIGEILYAQGKYGEAHQYFTKVIGQVEDPEFVQKAQERIKQLKWAKENQQLTNPLVKSSRVEYDGINTPENEFGPMSVNGQLYFVSMSKKYSNKKGISEKR
;
A
#
# COMPACT_ATOMS: atom_id res chain seq x y z
N MET A 1 25.91 -56.01 22.66
CA MET A 1 27.09 -55.19 22.99
C MET A 1 27.14 -54.05 21.98
N SER A 2 26.56 -52.89 22.32
CA SER A 2 26.56 -51.70 21.48
C SER A 2 27.68 -50.77 21.94
N ASN A 3 28.73 -50.65 21.13
CA ASN A 3 29.79 -49.68 21.35
C ASN A 3 29.21 -48.27 21.17
N LEU A 4 29.09 -47.52 22.28
CA LEU A 4 28.87 -46.08 22.21
C LEU A 4 30.14 -45.44 21.64
N LEU A 5 30.07 -44.99 20.40
CA LEU A 5 31.09 -44.13 19.79
C LEU A 5 31.00 -42.76 20.47
N ILE A 6 31.95 -42.48 21.37
CA ILE A 6 32.12 -41.15 21.96
C ILE A 6 32.72 -40.26 20.86
N PRO A 7 32.06 -39.17 20.45
CA PRO A 7 32.57 -38.29 19.40
C PRO A 7 33.86 -37.58 19.84
N ASN A 8 34.83 -37.48 18.92
CA ASN A 8 36.11 -36.80 19.16
C ASN A 8 35.92 -35.32 19.55
N SER A 9 36.75 -34.82 20.48
CA SER A 9 36.62 -33.46 21.03
C SER A 9 36.63 -32.35 19.98
N GLU A 10 37.39 -32.51 18.89
CA GLU A 10 37.40 -31.58 17.76
C GLU A 10 36.07 -31.53 16.98
N SER A 11 35.39 -32.67 16.82
CA SER A 11 34.08 -32.70 16.14
C SER A 11 33.00 -32.07 17.02
N VAL A 12 33.08 -32.27 18.33
CA VAL A 12 32.20 -31.61 19.31
C VAL A 12 32.42 -30.10 19.30
N LEU A 13 33.67 -29.62 19.31
CA LEU A 13 33.97 -28.17 19.25
C LEU A 13 33.50 -27.53 17.93
N LYS A 14 33.72 -28.19 16.79
CA LYS A 14 33.25 -27.70 15.48
C LYS A 14 31.72 -27.64 15.42
N ASN A 15 31.03 -28.61 16.01
CA ASN A 15 29.57 -28.62 16.09
C ASN A 15 29.04 -27.50 17.00
N ILE A 16 29.68 -27.24 18.14
CA ILE A 16 29.34 -26.13 19.04
C ILE A 16 29.58 -24.78 18.35
N PHE A 17 30.72 -24.61 17.67
CA PHE A 17 31.02 -23.37 16.95
C PHE A 17 30.05 -23.12 15.79
N SER A 18 29.70 -24.18 15.05
CA SER A 18 28.68 -24.11 13.99
C SER A 18 27.30 -23.75 14.54
N LEU A 19 26.94 -24.27 15.73
CA LEU A 19 25.69 -23.94 16.41
C LEU A 19 25.65 -22.48 16.87
N ILE A 20 26.74 -21.94 17.41
CA ILE A 20 26.86 -20.53 17.81
C ILE A 20 26.73 -19.59 16.61
N LEU A 21 27.34 -19.95 15.48
CA LEU A 21 27.20 -19.21 14.22
C LEU A 21 25.76 -19.22 13.70
N LEU A 22 25.08 -20.36 13.78
CA LEU A 22 23.68 -20.49 13.37
C LEU A 22 22.74 -19.65 14.25
N VAL A 23 22.95 -19.67 15.57
CA VAL A 23 22.15 -18.88 16.53
C VAL A 23 22.35 -17.38 16.32
N SER A 24 23.57 -16.94 16.02
CA SER A 24 23.88 -15.53 15.77
C SER A 24 23.20 -14.99 14.49
N PHE A 25 23.07 -15.82 13.45
CA PHE A 25 22.41 -15.44 12.20
C PHE A 25 20.89 -15.26 12.35
N VAL A 26 20.25 -16.11 13.17
CA VAL A 26 18.81 -16.01 13.46
C VAL A 26 18.51 -14.77 14.33
N GLN A 27 19.38 -14.45 15.29
CA GLN A 27 19.21 -13.27 16.15
C GLN A 27 19.29 -11.94 15.38
N GLY A 28 20.17 -11.83 14.37
CA GLY A 28 20.28 -10.61 13.55
C GLY A 28 19.03 -10.27 12.73
N ASN A 29 18.31 -11.29 12.24
CA ASN A 29 17.05 -11.12 11.50
C ASN A 29 15.87 -10.74 12.41
N ALA A 30 15.83 -11.29 13.62
CA ALA A 30 14.78 -10.93 14.58
C ALA A 30 14.92 -9.48 15.09
N GLN A 31 16.15 -9.03 15.35
CA GLN A 31 16.42 -7.67 15.81
C GLN A 31 16.10 -6.62 14.74
N SER A 32 16.44 -6.89 13.47
CA SER A 32 16.16 -5.97 12.37
C SER A 32 14.66 -5.85 12.07
N TYR A 33 13.89 -6.93 12.15
CA TYR A 33 12.43 -6.86 11.99
C TYR A 33 11.77 -5.99 13.07
N ARG A 34 12.19 -6.12 14.34
CA ARG A 34 11.67 -5.31 15.44
C ARG A 34 11.87 -3.81 15.21
N GLN A 35 13.01 -3.43 14.65
CA GLN A 35 13.28 -2.02 14.28
C GLN A 35 12.28 -1.52 13.23
N TYR A 36 11.91 -2.35 12.26
CA TYR A 36 10.86 -1.99 11.29
C TYR A 36 9.51 -1.75 11.97
N GLN A 37 9.13 -2.57 12.95
CA GLN A 37 7.88 -2.37 13.69
C GLN A 37 7.86 -1.00 14.40
N GLU A 38 8.98 -0.62 15.03
CA GLU A 38 9.13 0.66 15.73
C GLU A 38 9.05 1.87 14.77
N ILE A 39 9.77 1.85 13.65
CA ILE A 39 9.76 2.97 12.69
C ILE A 39 8.45 3.06 11.90
N ILE A 40 7.76 1.93 11.65
CA ILE A 40 6.42 1.93 11.04
C ILE A 40 5.45 2.63 11.99
N ALA A 41 5.41 2.22 13.26
CA ALA A 41 4.54 2.85 14.26
C ALA A 41 4.82 4.35 14.39
N GLU A 42 6.08 4.74 14.49
CA GLU A 42 6.48 6.16 14.55
C GLU A 42 6.05 6.94 13.30
N ALA A 43 6.16 6.35 12.11
CA ALA A 43 5.71 6.99 10.88
C ALA A 43 4.20 7.19 10.84
N PHE A 44 3.41 6.22 11.30
CA PHE A 44 1.95 6.36 11.45
C PHE A 44 1.58 7.44 12.48
N ASP A 45 2.24 7.47 13.64
CA ASP A 45 2.04 8.47 14.68
C ASP A 45 2.31 9.89 14.18
N LYS A 46 3.34 10.04 13.34
CA LYS A 46 3.72 11.31 12.69
C LYS A 46 2.91 11.62 11.43
N GLN A 47 1.99 10.74 11.03
CA GLN A 47 1.25 10.83 9.77
C GLN A 47 2.17 10.90 8.53
N ASP A 48 3.40 10.39 8.64
CA ASP A 48 4.32 10.22 7.51
C ASP A 48 3.99 8.92 6.78
N TYR A 49 2.83 8.91 6.14
CA TYR A 49 2.29 7.74 5.45
C TYR A 49 3.14 7.31 4.25
N TYR A 50 3.93 8.21 3.66
CA TYR A 50 4.87 7.83 2.62
C TYR A 50 5.98 6.96 3.17
N SER A 51 6.64 7.39 4.27
CA SER A 51 7.66 6.59 4.92
C SER A 51 7.08 5.30 5.50
N ALA A 52 5.89 5.36 6.10
CA ALA A 52 5.20 4.17 6.61
C ALA A 52 5.01 3.10 5.51
N LEU A 53 4.53 3.50 4.33
CA LEU A 53 4.40 2.61 3.18
C LEU A 53 5.74 1.97 2.79
N VAL A 54 6.80 2.78 2.66
CA VAL A 54 8.14 2.30 2.29
C VAL A 54 8.69 1.32 3.34
N TYR A 55 8.49 1.61 4.62
CA TYR A 55 8.93 0.75 5.72
C TYR A 55 8.15 -0.55 5.77
N CYS A 56 6.83 -0.52 5.56
CA CYS A 56 6.02 -1.74 5.44
C CYS A 56 6.46 -2.61 4.26
N GLU A 57 6.62 -2.02 3.05
CA GLU A 57 7.10 -2.73 1.86
C GLU A 57 8.48 -3.37 2.10
N SER A 58 9.37 -2.66 2.80
CA SER A 58 10.70 -3.16 3.16
C SER A 58 10.63 -4.28 4.20
N ALA A 59 9.72 -4.21 5.16
CA ALA A 59 9.56 -5.21 6.22
C ALA A 59 8.99 -6.55 5.70
N LEU A 60 8.30 -6.56 4.55
CA LEU A 60 7.76 -7.78 3.94
C LEU A 60 8.85 -8.83 3.63
N GLN A 61 10.09 -8.41 3.39
CA GLN A 61 11.21 -9.32 3.10
C GLN A 61 11.51 -10.32 4.24
N TYR A 62 11.09 -10.00 5.47
CA TYR A 62 11.32 -10.86 6.64
C TYR A 62 10.28 -11.98 6.78
N GLY A 63 9.20 -11.96 6.00
CA GLY A 63 8.16 -12.99 6.01
C GLY A 63 7.38 -13.09 7.33
N LYS A 64 7.36 -12.03 8.14
CA LYS A 64 6.66 -11.95 9.43
C LYS A 64 5.51 -10.95 9.37
N ASP A 65 4.43 -11.27 10.07
CA ASP A 65 3.19 -10.48 10.14
C ASP A 65 2.74 -9.97 8.77
N VAL A 66 2.86 -10.83 7.74
CA VAL A 66 2.72 -10.46 6.33
C VAL A 66 1.37 -9.82 6.05
N ASP A 67 0.28 -10.40 6.58
CA ASP A 67 -1.06 -9.86 6.40
C ASP A 67 -1.23 -8.48 7.05
N SER A 68 -0.69 -8.30 8.26
CA SER A 68 -0.70 -7.00 8.96
C SER A 68 0.15 -5.94 8.24
N LEU A 69 1.31 -6.32 7.72
CA LEU A 69 2.15 -5.42 6.92
C LEU A 69 1.48 -5.01 5.62
N HIS A 70 0.78 -5.93 4.93
CA HIS A 70 -0.02 -5.57 3.77
C HIS A 70 -1.21 -4.67 4.15
N TYR A 71 -1.86 -4.91 5.27
CA TYR A 71 -2.94 -4.05 5.75
C TYR A 71 -2.45 -2.62 5.99
N LEU A 72 -1.38 -2.47 6.77
CA LEU A 72 -0.77 -1.16 7.07
C LEU A 72 -0.23 -0.48 5.80
N ALA A 73 0.42 -1.21 4.90
CA ALA A 73 0.86 -0.66 3.62
C ALA A 73 -0.33 -0.16 2.78
N GLY A 74 -1.44 -0.90 2.78
CA GLY A 74 -2.69 -0.49 2.12
C GLY A 74 -3.25 0.81 2.70
N GLU A 75 -3.32 0.93 4.02
CA GLU A 75 -3.79 2.14 4.71
C GLU A 75 -2.89 3.35 4.44
N ALA A 76 -1.57 3.16 4.56
CA ALA A 76 -0.60 4.21 4.29
C ALA A 76 -0.67 4.70 2.83
N ALA A 77 -0.77 3.76 1.88
CA ALA A 77 -0.94 4.09 0.47
C ALA A 77 -2.27 4.81 0.20
N LEU A 78 -3.36 4.40 0.85
CA LEU A 78 -4.66 5.05 0.73
C LEU A 78 -4.62 6.49 1.27
N ALA A 79 -3.96 6.71 2.41
CA ALA A 79 -3.83 8.03 3.04
C ALA A 79 -3.09 9.05 2.15
N ILE A 80 -2.19 8.59 1.27
CA ILE A 80 -1.50 9.42 0.28
C ILE A 80 -2.11 9.34 -1.12
N ASN A 81 -3.32 8.79 -1.27
CA ASN A 81 -4.02 8.60 -2.55
C ASN A 81 -3.23 7.79 -3.60
N ALA A 82 -2.28 6.95 -3.17
CA ALA A 82 -1.56 6.02 -4.03
C ALA A 82 -2.43 4.80 -4.36
N TYR A 83 -3.58 5.05 -5.02
CA TYR A 83 -4.65 4.07 -5.23
C TYR A 83 -4.19 2.73 -5.83
N PRO A 84 -3.31 2.68 -6.85
CA PRO A 84 -2.84 1.39 -7.39
C PRO A 84 -2.05 0.57 -6.36
N LYS A 85 -1.25 1.22 -5.51
CA LYS A 85 -0.52 0.55 -4.43
C LYS A 85 -1.47 0.10 -3.32
N ALA A 86 -2.39 0.95 -2.91
CA ALA A 86 -3.39 0.60 -1.90
C ALA A 86 -4.22 -0.61 -2.34
N GLU A 87 -4.69 -0.62 -3.60
CA GLU A 87 -5.42 -1.75 -4.18
C GLU A 87 -4.60 -3.04 -4.14
N LEU A 88 -3.32 -3.00 -4.53
CA LEU A 88 -2.41 -4.14 -4.51
C LEU A 88 -2.30 -4.74 -3.10
N HIS A 89 -1.97 -3.91 -2.11
CA HIS A 89 -1.74 -4.36 -0.74
C HIS A 89 -3.03 -4.89 -0.10
N PHE A 90 -4.15 -4.19 -0.24
CA PHE A 90 -5.43 -4.68 0.29
C PHE A 90 -5.90 -5.97 -0.37
N LYS A 91 -5.65 -6.17 -1.67
CA LYS A 91 -5.95 -7.46 -2.34
C LYS A 91 -5.13 -8.62 -1.76
N MET A 92 -3.91 -8.39 -1.26
CA MET A 92 -3.15 -9.43 -0.57
C MET A 92 -3.84 -9.82 0.75
N VAL A 93 -4.32 -8.84 1.52
CA VAL A 93 -5.06 -9.11 2.77
C VAL A 93 -6.39 -9.81 2.49
N ALA A 94 -7.16 -9.35 1.50
CA ALA A 94 -8.48 -9.93 1.17
C ALA A 94 -8.40 -11.40 0.72
N ASN A 95 -7.26 -11.84 0.20
CA ASN A 95 -7.01 -13.22 -0.23
C ASN A 95 -6.31 -14.08 0.85
N SER A 96 -6.02 -13.51 2.02
CA SER A 96 -5.34 -14.19 3.13
C SER A 96 -6.35 -14.81 4.12
N ASN A 97 -5.84 -15.52 5.13
CA ASN A 97 -6.65 -16.03 6.25
C ASN A 97 -6.93 -14.95 7.33
N TYR A 98 -6.64 -13.67 7.06
CA TYR A 98 -6.82 -12.56 7.99
C TYR A 98 -8.30 -12.15 8.13
N SER A 99 -9.13 -13.10 8.56
CA SER A 99 -10.59 -13.10 8.40
C SER A 99 -11.31 -11.91 9.03
N GLU A 100 -10.82 -11.39 10.15
CA GLU A 100 -11.49 -10.33 10.90
C GLU A 100 -11.49 -8.98 10.14
N ALA A 101 -10.42 -8.66 9.40
CA ALA A 101 -10.35 -7.41 8.65
C ALA A 101 -10.86 -7.52 7.20
N VAL A 102 -11.12 -8.74 6.69
CA VAL A 102 -11.53 -8.95 5.29
C VAL A 102 -12.73 -8.09 4.89
N PRO A 103 -13.80 -7.93 5.71
CA PRO A 103 -14.92 -7.10 5.29
C PRO A 103 -14.57 -5.61 5.18
N GLN A 104 -13.78 -5.09 6.11
CA GLN A 104 -13.28 -3.71 6.06
C GLN A 104 -12.35 -3.49 4.86
N VAL A 105 -11.44 -4.43 4.62
CA VAL A 105 -10.54 -4.42 3.47
C VAL A 105 -11.33 -4.46 2.15
N ASN A 106 -12.37 -5.29 2.04
CA ASN A 106 -13.23 -5.32 0.86
C ASN A 106 -13.94 -3.98 0.63
N TYR A 107 -14.36 -3.30 1.70
CA TYR A 107 -14.91 -1.95 1.60
C TYR A 107 -13.88 -0.95 1.08
N PHE A 108 -12.66 -0.95 1.63
CA PHE A 108 -11.57 -0.08 1.15
C PHE A 108 -11.21 -0.33 -0.31
N ILE A 109 -11.16 -1.59 -0.77
CA ILE A 109 -10.95 -1.89 -2.18
C ILE A 109 -12.11 -1.31 -3.02
N GLY A 110 -13.35 -1.41 -2.56
CA GLY A 110 -14.51 -0.79 -3.21
C GLY A 110 -14.36 0.73 -3.36
N GLU A 111 -13.95 1.42 -2.30
CA GLU A 111 -13.70 2.88 -2.30
C GLU A 111 -12.57 3.26 -3.27
N ILE A 112 -11.48 2.50 -3.27
CA ILE A 112 -10.33 2.73 -4.17
C ILE A 112 -10.75 2.59 -5.63
N LEU A 113 -11.48 1.52 -5.96
CA LEU A 113 -11.97 1.27 -7.31
C LEU A 113 -12.99 2.34 -7.74
N TYR A 114 -13.83 2.82 -6.81
CA TYR A 114 -14.72 3.94 -7.05
C TYR A 114 -13.94 5.22 -7.39
N ALA A 115 -12.91 5.56 -6.61
CA ALA A 115 -12.06 6.74 -6.85
C ALA A 115 -11.31 6.66 -8.20
N GLN A 116 -10.97 5.45 -8.66
CA GLN A 116 -10.35 5.21 -9.96
C GLN A 116 -11.34 5.17 -11.13
N GLY A 117 -12.65 5.34 -10.89
CA GLY A 117 -13.68 5.24 -11.93
C GLY A 117 -13.98 3.81 -12.39
N LYS A 118 -13.44 2.79 -11.72
CA LYS A 118 -13.64 1.37 -12.01
C LYS A 118 -14.95 0.86 -11.38
N TYR A 119 -16.07 1.48 -11.77
CA TYR A 119 -17.35 1.31 -11.08
C TYR A 119 -17.90 -0.12 -11.09
N GLY A 120 -17.61 -0.89 -12.15
CA GLY A 120 -18.02 -2.29 -12.25
C GLY A 120 -17.36 -3.18 -11.19
N GLU A 121 -16.04 -3.01 -11.00
CA GLU A 121 -15.29 -3.76 -9.99
C GLU A 121 -15.67 -3.30 -8.57
N ALA A 122 -15.81 -1.98 -8.36
CA ALA A 122 -16.23 -1.42 -7.08
C ALA A 122 -17.57 -2.02 -6.59
N HIS A 123 -18.54 -2.17 -7.50
CA HIS A 123 -19.83 -2.79 -7.19
C HIS A 123 -19.68 -4.22 -6.65
N GLN A 124 -18.77 -5.02 -7.22
CA GLN A 124 -18.54 -6.39 -6.77
C GLN A 124 -18.03 -6.42 -5.33
N TYR A 125 -17.10 -5.52 -4.98
CA TYR A 125 -16.54 -5.44 -3.63
C TYR A 125 -17.56 -4.97 -2.59
N PHE A 126 -18.38 -3.94 -2.87
CA PHE A 126 -19.44 -3.54 -1.94
C PHE A 126 -20.52 -4.62 -1.76
N THR A 127 -20.81 -5.40 -2.81
CA THR A 127 -21.73 -6.54 -2.70
C THR A 127 -21.17 -7.63 -1.80
N LYS A 128 -19.86 -7.91 -1.87
CA LYS A 128 -19.19 -8.84 -0.94
C LYS A 128 -19.31 -8.36 0.50
N VAL A 129 -19.10 -7.06 0.76
CA VAL A 129 -19.25 -6.47 2.10
C VAL A 129 -20.64 -6.73 2.68
N ILE A 130 -21.70 -6.47 1.90
CA ILE A 130 -23.09 -6.69 2.34
C ILE A 130 -23.35 -8.17 2.67
N GLY A 131 -22.70 -9.10 1.98
CA GLY A 131 -22.83 -10.55 2.26
C GLY A 131 -21.97 -11.05 3.41
N GLN A 132 -21.01 -10.25 3.91
CA GLN A 132 -20.03 -10.65 4.93
C GLN A 132 -20.27 -10.01 6.30
N VAL A 133 -21.01 -8.91 6.36
CA VAL A 133 -21.16 -8.09 7.58
C VAL A 133 -22.62 -8.01 8.00
N GLU A 134 -22.86 -8.22 9.30
CA GLU A 134 -24.19 -8.09 9.91
C GLU A 134 -24.45 -6.69 10.49
N ASP A 135 -23.39 -5.90 10.74
CA ASP A 135 -23.49 -4.52 11.24
C ASP A 135 -24.34 -3.65 10.28
N PRO A 136 -25.53 -3.21 10.70
CA PRO A 136 -26.44 -2.44 9.85
C PRO A 136 -25.84 -1.13 9.35
N GLU A 137 -25.00 -0.46 10.15
CA GLU A 137 -24.41 0.83 9.74
C GLU A 137 -23.41 0.61 8.59
N PHE A 138 -22.58 -0.42 8.69
CA PHE A 138 -21.61 -0.77 7.66
C PHE A 138 -22.29 -1.25 6.37
N VAL A 139 -23.34 -2.09 6.51
CA VAL A 139 -24.17 -2.54 5.37
C VAL A 139 -24.84 -1.34 4.68
N GLN A 140 -25.38 -0.39 5.44
CA GLN A 140 -25.99 0.82 4.89
C GLN A 140 -24.98 1.63 4.07
N LYS A 141 -23.76 1.85 4.60
CA LYS A 141 -22.69 2.57 3.86
C LYS A 141 -22.36 1.90 2.53
N ALA A 142 -22.24 0.57 2.51
CA ALA A 142 -21.99 -0.17 1.27
C ALA A 142 -23.16 -0.07 0.27
N GLN A 143 -24.41 -0.12 0.75
CA GLN A 143 -25.60 0.05 -0.10
C GLN A 143 -25.69 1.47 -0.69
N GLU A 144 -25.33 2.50 0.07
CA GLU A 144 -25.27 3.88 -0.42
C GLU A 144 -24.22 4.04 -1.53
N ARG A 145 -23.05 3.42 -1.38
CA ARG A 145 -22.04 3.38 -2.45
C ARG A 145 -22.53 2.67 -3.69
N ILE A 146 -23.27 1.56 -3.58
CA ILE A 146 -23.88 0.89 -4.74
C ILE A 146 -24.86 1.82 -5.48
N LYS A 147 -25.66 2.62 -4.76
CA LYS A 147 -26.56 3.61 -5.39
C LYS A 147 -25.76 4.68 -6.16
N GLN A 148 -24.68 5.18 -5.57
CA GLN A 148 -23.81 6.17 -6.20
C GLN A 148 -23.10 5.60 -7.43
N LEU A 149 -22.62 4.35 -7.36
CA LEU A 149 -22.03 3.64 -8.49
C LEU A 149 -23.01 3.47 -9.65
N LYS A 150 -24.27 3.12 -9.35
CA LYS A 150 -25.32 3.02 -10.35
C LYS A 150 -25.55 4.36 -11.05
N TRP A 151 -25.70 5.43 -10.27
CA TRP A 151 -25.83 6.78 -10.84
C TRP A 151 -24.61 7.13 -11.70
N ALA A 152 -23.39 6.92 -11.19
CA ALA A 152 -22.16 7.25 -11.92
C ALA A 152 -22.08 6.49 -13.26
N LYS A 153 -22.45 5.20 -13.28
CA LYS A 153 -22.47 4.38 -14.50
C LYS A 153 -23.52 4.86 -15.52
N GLU A 154 -24.71 5.20 -15.05
CA GLU A 154 -25.81 5.72 -15.90
C GLU A 154 -25.49 7.10 -16.48
N ASN A 155 -24.68 7.90 -15.76
CA ASN A 155 -24.39 9.28 -16.12
C ASN A 155 -22.97 9.47 -16.70
N GLN A 156 -22.16 8.42 -16.83
CA GLN A 156 -20.75 8.50 -17.25
C GLN A 156 -20.56 9.14 -18.64
N GLN A 157 -21.56 8.97 -19.52
CA GLN A 157 -21.54 9.48 -20.89
C GLN A 157 -22.36 10.77 -21.06
N LEU A 158 -22.96 11.29 -19.98
CA LEU A 158 -23.69 12.55 -20.05
C LEU A 158 -22.68 13.68 -20.23
N THR A 159 -22.66 14.23 -21.43
CA THR A 159 -21.86 15.40 -21.78
C THR A 159 -22.82 16.56 -22.02
N ASN A 160 -22.51 17.72 -21.45
CA ASN A 160 -23.22 18.93 -21.82
C ASN A 160 -22.57 19.48 -23.10
N PRO A 161 -23.28 19.55 -24.24
CA PRO A 161 -22.69 19.98 -25.50
C PRO A 161 -22.19 21.44 -25.47
N LEU A 162 -22.63 22.24 -24.50
CA LEU A 162 -22.16 23.61 -24.26
C LEU A 162 -20.88 23.67 -23.40
N VAL A 163 -20.51 22.56 -22.74
CA VAL A 163 -19.30 22.45 -21.92
C VAL A 163 -18.28 21.64 -22.69
N LYS A 164 -17.26 22.32 -23.22
CA LYS A 164 -16.10 21.67 -23.82
C LYS A 164 -15.00 21.56 -22.77
N SER A 165 -14.74 20.34 -22.31
CA SER A 165 -13.51 20.03 -21.60
C SER A 165 -12.46 19.56 -22.60
N SER A 166 -11.26 20.11 -22.52
CA SER A 166 -10.09 19.58 -23.21
C SER A 166 -9.03 19.28 -22.16
N ARG A 167 -8.30 18.17 -22.35
CA ARG A 167 -7.06 17.96 -21.61
C ARG A 167 -6.15 19.14 -21.94
N VAL A 168 -5.52 19.74 -20.94
CA VAL A 168 -4.49 20.74 -21.20
C VAL A 168 -3.33 20.03 -21.92
N GLU A 169 -2.99 20.50 -23.12
CA GLU A 169 -1.92 19.94 -23.97
C GLU A 169 -0.53 20.32 -23.45
N TYR A 170 -0.27 20.05 -22.17
CA TYR A 170 1.03 20.17 -21.55
C TYR A 170 1.25 18.97 -20.64
N ASP A 171 2.20 18.10 -21.02
CA ASP A 171 2.51 16.88 -20.28
C ASP A 171 3.22 17.12 -18.94
N GLY A 172 3.48 18.38 -18.58
CA GLY A 172 4.11 18.76 -17.30
C GLY A 172 3.18 19.30 -16.23
N ILE A 173 1.84 19.28 -16.41
CA ILE A 173 0.90 19.75 -15.36
C ILE A 173 0.76 18.73 -14.22
N ASN A 174 0.75 17.44 -14.56
CA ASN A 174 0.66 16.35 -13.58
C ASN A 174 1.79 15.36 -13.84
N THR A 175 2.60 15.07 -12.82
CA THR A 175 3.50 13.91 -12.88
C THR A 175 2.77 12.64 -12.45
N PRO A 176 3.33 11.44 -12.74
CA PRO A 176 2.83 10.19 -12.16
C PRO A 176 3.01 10.11 -10.64
N GLU A 177 3.73 11.07 -10.05
CA GLU A 177 4.06 11.12 -8.64
C GLU A 177 2.99 11.89 -7.86
N ASN A 178 2.95 11.68 -6.54
CA ASN A 178 2.05 12.43 -5.68
C ASN A 178 2.46 13.91 -5.62
N GLU A 179 1.62 14.76 -6.20
CA GLU A 179 1.73 16.22 -6.19
C GLU A 179 0.69 16.80 -5.24
N PHE A 180 1.16 17.70 -4.36
CA PHE A 180 0.30 18.44 -3.46
C PHE A 180 -0.33 19.62 -4.20
N GLY A 181 -1.55 19.98 -3.81
CA GLY A 181 -2.29 21.07 -4.41
C GLY A 181 -1.47 22.36 -4.48
N PRO A 182 -1.50 23.08 -5.61
CA PRO A 182 -0.68 24.27 -5.77
C PRO A 182 -1.18 25.41 -4.87
N MET A 183 -0.26 26.23 -4.37
CA MET A 183 -0.52 27.46 -3.64
C MET A 183 -0.04 28.67 -4.43
N SER A 184 -0.85 29.74 -4.47
CA SER A 184 -0.44 31.01 -5.06
C SER A 184 0.11 31.92 -3.97
N VAL A 185 1.37 32.34 -4.11
CA VAL A 185 2.04 33.29 -3.22
C VAL A 185 2.60 34.42 -4.07
N ASN A 186 2.13 35.66 -3.84
CA ASN A 186 2.54 36.86 -4.58
C ASN A 186 2.39 36.74 -6.12
N GLY A 187 1.35 36.06 -6.60
CA GLY A 187 1.11 35.84 -8.03
C GLY A 187 1.97 34.74 -8.66
N GLN A 188 2.79 34.05 -7.86
CA GLN A 188 3.55 32.88 -8.29
C GLN A 188 2.91 31.60 -7.75
N LEU A 189 2.74 30.61 -8.61
CA LEU A 189 2.20 29.31 -8.27
C LEU A 189 3.35 28.39 -7.79
N TYR A 190 3.21 27.83 -6.59
CA TYR A 190 4.10 26.85 -6.02
C TYR A 190 3.35 25.53 -5.84
N PHE A 191 4.00 24.41 -6.10
CA PHE A 191 3.50 23.08 -5.73
C PHE A 191 4.65 22.24 -5.21
N VAL A 192 4.33 21.21 -4.44
CA VAL A 192 5.31 20.24 -3.93
C VAL A 192 4.97 18.89 -4.54
N SER A 193 5.99 18.13 -4.92
CA SER A 193 5.86 16.76 -5.43
C SER A 193 6.76 15.84 -4.62
N MET A 194 6.30 14.60 -4.39
CA MET A 194 7.14 13.53 -3.82
C MET A 194 8.06 12.88 -4.86
N SER A 195 8.23 13.48 -6.04
CA SER A 195 9.14 12.96 -7.06
C SER A 195 10.57 12.78 -6.53
N LYS A 196 11.16 11.61 -6.77
CA LYS A 196 12.62 11.47 -6.71
C LYS A 196 13.18 12.35 -7.83
N LYS A 197 14.10 13.26 -7.52
CA LYS A 197 14.88 13.98 -8.54
C LYS A 197 15.44 12.94 -9.52
N TYR A 198 14.89 12.88 -10.73
CA TYR A 198 15.56 12.21 -11.83
C TYR A 198 16.87 12.97 -12.04
N SER A 199 17.98 12.35 -11.66
CA SER A 199 19.30 12.79 -12.10
C SER A 199 19.24 12.77 -13.63
N ASN A 200 19.07 13.94 -14.25
CA ASN A 200 19.12 14.12 -15.69
C ASN A 200 20.54 13.77 -16.18
N LYS A 201 20.82 12.47 -16.33
CA LYS A 201 21.94 11.98 -17.12
C LYS A 201 21.49 11.89 -18.57
N LYS A 202 21.37 13.06 -19.19
CA LYS A 202 21.82 13.38 -20.54
C LYS A 202 21.17 14.70 -20.96
N GLY A 203 22.00 15.72 -21.08
CA GLY A 203 21.62 16.92 -21.82
C GLY A 203 21.34 16.54 -23.27
N ILE A 204 20.11 16.78 -23.70
CA ILE A 204 19.82 17.12 -25.08
C ILE A 204 18.95 18.36 -24.99
N SER A 205 19.52 19.47 -25.45
CA SER A 205 18.80 20.70 -25.72
C SER A 205 17.82 20.44 -26.85
N GLU A 206 16.53 20.50 -26.58
CA GLU A 206 15.57 20.74 -27.65
C GLU A 206 15.16 22.21 -27.59
N LYS A 207 15.66 22.94 -28.59
CA LYS A 207 15.19 24.27 -28.95
C LYS A 207 13.79 24.14 -29.53
N ARG A 208 12.86 24.87 -28.91
CA ARG A 208 11.59 25.43 -29.40
C ARG A 208 10.60 24.48 -30.07
#